data_AF-A0A378JU45-F1
#
_entry.id   AF-A0A378JU45-F1
#
_cell.length_a   1.000
_cell.length_b   1.000
_cell.length_c   1.000
_cell.angle_alpha   90.00
_cell.angle_beta   90.00
_cell.angle_gamma   90.00
#
_symmetry.space_group_name_H-M   'P 1'
#
loop_
_entity.id
_entity.type
_entity.pdbx_description
1 polymer ?
#
loop_
_entity_poly.entity_id
_entity_poly.type
_entity_poly.pdbx_seq_one_letter_code
_entity_poly.pdbx_strand_id
1 'polypeptide(L)'
;MPKTITKTVTNLVEPIRIEWTKYFVNGVECERDAIYQTILNNKFYKGKVNLDRKYHFELHEKTLEEEKEIEISEDRSYSHTSFCKTTRINNSFSNASTNFSLSTKEFTQKFTATSAEYKSLIDKMLQVLDMFYEAGENYNDYSINLQIAIRDCMAFFIKNLTDIKSPYNEILYELSVQSTVFLFDILAFGLSKEAINEQSSDKAKSSLPQLDFNTSRLLKSWDENWTNSKKSNFLDKYLSNMLKQTDINFQLWMTLDLFTDKSTQNEITSKFDGYKEFIASLQAKKMLLDSSLPIEPKQSIKSHIASFFHHRPHQYNQSESNHASNTMISNLK
;
A
#
# COMPACT_ATOMS: atom_id res chain seq x y z
N MET A 1 38.06 29.57 -37.21
CA MET A 1 37.46 29.18 -35.92
C MET A 1 35.95 29.07 -36.11
N PRO A 2 35.35 27.86 -36.01
CA PRO A 2 33.90 27.73 -36.13
C PRO A 2 33.22 28.05 -34.79
N LYS A 3 32.16 28.86 -34.84
CA LYS A 3 31.32 29.20 -33.68
C LYS A 3 30.37 28.04 -33.38
N THR A 4 30.50 27.47 -32.18
CA THR A 4 29.56 26.50 -31.62
C THR A 4 28.24 27.21 -31.33
N ILE A 5 27.17 26.82 -32.03
CA ILE A 5 25.80 27.22 -31.69
C ILE A 5 25.29 26.18 -30.68
N THR A 6 25.24 26.57 -29.42
CA THR A 6 24.55 25.80 -28.37
C THR A 6 23.06 25.91 -28.63
N LYS A 7 22.44 24.86 -29.18
CA LYS A 7 20.98 24.73 -29.20
C LYS A 7 20.52 24.31 -27.81
N THR A 8 20.01 25.26 -27.06
CA THR A 8 19.16 25.01 -25.91
C THR A 8 17.89 24.32 -26.42
N VAL A 9 17.75 23.02 -26.15
CA VAL A 9 16.48 22.31 -26.36
C VAL A 9 15.62 22.59 -25.12
N THR A 10 14.86 23.68 -25.17
CA THR A 10 13.69 23.85 -24.29
C THR A 10 12.62 22.90 -24.79
N ASN A 11 12.37 21.82 -24.05
CA ASN A 11 11.17 21.00 -24.18
C ASN A 11 9.94 21.89 -23.96
N LEU A 12 9.28 22.29 -25.05
CA LEU A 12 8.02 23.02 -25.06
C LEU A 12 6.90 22.07 -25.47
N VAL A 13 6.56 21.18 -24.55
CA VAL A 13 5.26 20.50 -24.41
C VAL A 13 5.17 20.38 -22.87
N GLU A 14 4.32 21.07 -22.12
CA GLU A 14 2.87 20.89 -22.01
C GLU A 14 2.23 22.00 -21.14
N PRO A 15 1.73 23.12 -21.70
CA PRO A 15 0.85 24.02 -20.94
C PRO A 15 -0.57 23.46 -20.85
N ILE A 16 -0.99 22.74 -21.90
CA ILE A 16 -2.37 22.31 -22.10
C ILE A 16 -2.78 21.23 -21.08
N ARG A 17 -1.91 20.25 -20.77
CA ARG A 17 -2.28 19.14 -19.85
C ARG A 17 -2.58 19.59 -18.42
N ILE A 18 -1.96 20.69 -17.97
CA ILE A 18 -2.18 21.23 -16.62
C ILE A 18 -3.61 21.75 -16.47
N GLU A 19 -4.15 22.40 -17.50
CA GLU A 19 -5.50 22.99 -17.47
C GLU A 19 -6.62 21.95 -17.37
N TRP A 20 -6.39 20.73 -17.88
CA TRP A 20 -7.38 19.66 -17.94
C TRP A 20 -7.20 18.59 -16.85
N THR A 21 -6.28 18.77 -15.91
CA THR A 21 -6.09 17.84 -14.81
C THR A 21 -6.83 18.33 -13.57
N LYS A 22 -7.72 17.50 -13.01
CA LYS A 22 -8.50 17.81 -11.81
C LYS A 22 -8.11 16.92 -10.65
N TYR A 23 -8.14 17.48 -9.44
CA TYR A 23 -7.90 16.77 -8.20
C TYR A 23 -9.19 16.57 -7.42
N PHE A 24 -9.32 15.44 -6.74
CA PHE A 24 -10.46 15.13 -5.90
C PHE A 24 -10.01 14.64 -4.54
N VAL A 25 -10.73 15.06 -3.50
CA VAL A 25 -10.57 14.58 -2.12
C VAL A 25 -11.87 13.89 -1.73
N ASN A 26 -11.82 12.56 -1.52
CA ASN A 26 -13.01 11.75 -1.22
C ASN A 26 -14.16 12.00 -2.22
N GLY A 27 -13.82 12.20 -3.50
CA GLY A 27 -14.79 12.49 -4.57
C GLY A 27 -15.20 13.95 -4.73
N VAL A 28 -14.70 14.88 -3.90
CA VAL A 28 -14.95 16.32 -4.03
C VAL A 28 -13.84 16.97 -4.85
N GLU A 29 -14.18 17.59 -5.97
CA GLU A 29 -13.24 18.33 -6.82
C GLU A 29 -12.64 19.52 -6.06
N CYS A 30 -11.34 19.75 -6.22
CA CYS A 30 -10.67 20.95 -5.72
C CYS A 30 -9.37 21.24 -6.49
N GLU A 31 -8.89 22.47 -6.34
CA GLU A 31 -7.55 22.84 -6.81
C GLU A 31 -6.48 22.11 -5.99
N ARG A 32 -5.35 21.79 -6.64
CA ARG A 32 -4.23 21.07 -6.01
C ARG A 32 -3.79 21.70 -4.69
N ASP A 33 -3.61 23.03 -4.69
CA ASP A 33 -3.11 23.77 -3.52
C ASP A 33 -4.19 23.97 -2.44
N ALA A 34 -5.46 23.75 -2.78
CA ALA A 34 -6.59 23.84 -1.85
C ALA A 34 -6.89 22.52 -1.13
N ILE A 35 -6.28 21.39 -1.53
CA ILE A 35 -6.60 20.04 -1.04
C ILE A 35 -6.61 19.95 0.48
N TYR A 36 -5.58 20.48 1.15
CA TYR A 36 -5.51 20.45 2.61
C TYR A 36 -6.66 21.22 3.25
N GLN A 37 -6.97 22.41 2.72
CA GLN A 37 -8.08 23.23 3.21
C GLN A 37 -9.44 22.56 2.95
N THR A 38 -9.59 21.88 1.81
CA THR A 38 -10.78 21.09 1.47
C THR A 38 -11.02 19.96 2.46
N ILE A 39 -9.96 19.25 2.88
CA ILE A 39 -10.03 18.20 3.93
C ILE A 39 -10.53 18.79 5.26
N LEU A 40 -10.01 19.96 5.66
CA LEU A 40 -10.40 20.62 6.91
C LEU A 40 -11.86 21.12 6.85
N ASN A 41 -12.22 21.84 5.79
CA ASN A 41 -13.56 22.45 5.63
C ASN A 41 -14.67 21.40 5.63
N ASN A 42 -14.44 20.27 4.97
CA ASN A 42 -15.42 19.19 4.85
C ASN A 42 -15.27 18.09 5.92
N LYS A 43 -14.35 18.27 6.87
CA LYS A 43 -14.14 17.38 8.02
C LYS A 43 -13.80 15.92 7.64
N PHE A 44 -13.05 15.71 6.55
CA PHE A 44 -12.68 14.37 6.05
C PHE A 44 -11.56 13.67 6.84
N TYR A 45 -11.00 14.32 7.85
CA TYR A 45 -9.81 13.87 8.57
C TYR A 45 -9.99 12.68 9.52
N LYS A 46 -11.23 12.28 9.86
CA LYS A 46 -11.49 11.25 10.88
C LYS A 46 -11.40 9.79 10.38
N GLY A 47 -10.99 9.57 9.14
CA GLY A 47 -11.05 8.26 8.50
C GLY A 47 -10.04 8.06 7.37
N LYS A 48 -10.51 7.50 6.26
CA LYS A 48 -9.72 7.30 5.05
C LYS A 48 -9.71 8.59 4.23
N VAL A 49 -8.51 9.04 3.87
CA VAL A 49 -8.33 10.10 2.87
C VAL A 49 -8.04 9.42 1.53
N ASN A 50 -8.82 9.78 0.53
CA ASN A 50 -8.74 9.31 -0.84
C ASN A 50 -8.42 10.53 -1.72
N LEU A 51 -7.26 10.52 -2.35
CA LEU A 51 -6.86 11.53 -3.31
C LEU A 51 -6.96 10.94 -4.71
N ASP A 52 -7.63 11.64 -5.60
CA ASP A 52 -7.69 11.27 -7.01
C ASP A 52 -7.12 12.39 -7.88
N ARG A 53 -6.37 12.02 -8.90
CA ARG A 53 -5.95 12.91 -10.00
C ARG A 53 -6.54 12.34 -11.29
N LYS A 54 -7.32 13.15 -12.01
CA LYS A 54 -8.03 12.71 -13.23
C LYS A 54 -7.77 13.67 -14.37
N TYR A 55 -7.47 13.14 -15.56
CA TYR A 55 -7.53 13.90 -16.80
C TYR A 55 -8.99 14.11 -17.20
N HIS A 56 -9.34 15.34 -17.54
CA HIS A 56 -10.71 15.80 -17.70
C HIS A 56 -10.92 16.34 -19.11
N PHE A 57 -10.97 15.44 -20.11
CA PHE A 57 -11.47 15.78 -21.45
C PHE A 57 -12.95 15.43 -21.61
N GLU A 58 -13.44 14.38 -20.94
CA GLU A 58 -14.81 13.87 -21.10
C GLU A 58 -15.93 14.79 -20.61
N LEU A 59 -15.68 15.69 -19.64
CA LEU A 59 -16.74 16.56 -19.10
C LEU A 59 -17.05 17.74 -20.02
N HIS A 60 -16.03 18.27 -20.72
CA HIS A 60 -16.20 19.37 -21.67
C HIS A 60 -16.88 18.91 -22.97
N GLU A 61 -16.68 17.66 -23.41
CA GLU A 61 -17.43 17.10 -24.55
C GLU A 61 -18.90 16.87 -24.21
N LYS A 62 -19.23 16.41 -22.98
CA LYS A 62 -20.62 16.34 -22.53
C LYS A 62 -21.32 17.69 -22.53
N THR A 63 -20.65 18.75 -22.09
CA THR A 63 -21.22 20.11 -22.10
C THR A 63 -21.44 20.62 -23.53
N LEU A 64 -20.54 20.29 -24.47
CA LEU A 64 -20.66 20.69 -25.88
C LEU A 64 -21.72 19.90 -26.65
N GLU A 65 -21.95 18.62 -26.34
CA GLU A 65 -23.05 17.83 -26.92
C GLU A 65 -24.41 18.25 -26.35
N GLU A 66 -24.48 18.53 -25.04
CA GLU A 66 -25.68 19.07 -24.39
C GLU A 66 -26.02 20.50 -24.88
N GLU A 67 -25.04 21.38 -25.09
CA GLU A 67 -25.25 22.71 -25.70
C GLU A 67 -25.70 22.62 -27.17
N LYS A 68 -25.21 21.64 -27.94
CA LYS A 68 -25.67 21.40 -29.32
C LYS A 68 -27.08 20.82 -29.37
N GLU A 69 -27.48 19.95 -28.44
CA GLU A 69 -28.87 19.48 -28.35
C GLU A 69 -29.83 20.61 -27.99
N ILE A 70 -29.37 21.60 -27.22
CA ILE A 70 -30.13 22.83 -26.93
C ILE A 70 -30.23 23.71 -28.19
N GLU A 71 -29.15 23.89 -28.97
CA GLU A 71 -29.15 24.72 -30.19
C GLU A 71 -29.91 24.12 -31.38
N ILE A 72 -30.16 22.80 -31.43
CA ILE A 72 -30.93 22.17 -32.54
C ILE A 72 -32.45 22.36 -32.35
N SER A 73 -32.91 22.95 -31.24
CA SER A 73 -34.33 23.20 -30.97
C SER A 73 -34.82 24.61 -31.35
N GLU A 74 -33.96 25.54 -31.74
CA GLU A 74 -34.38 26.90 -32.14
C GLU A 74 -33.72 27.36 -33.45
N ASP A 75 -34.44 27.10 -34.54
CA ASP A 75 -34.20 27.66 -35.87
C ASP A 75 -34.23 29.19 -35.84
N ARG A 76 -33.08 29.86 -36.08
CA ARG A 76 -32.88 30.86 -37.17
C ARG A 76 -31.66 31.77 -36.99
N SER A 77 -30.81 31.76 -38.02
CA SER A 77 -30.05 32.90 -38.57
C SER A 77 -29.37 33.87 -37.59
N TYR A 78 -28.05 33.83 -37.49
CA TYR A 78 -27.16 34.94 -37.90
C TYR A 78 -25.70 34.49 -37.80
N SER A 79 -24.96 34.72 -38.88
CA SER A 79 -23.55 34.41 -39.00
C SER A 79 -22.69 35.31 -38.10
N HIS A 80 -22.01 34.73 -37.12
CA HIS A 80 -20.71 35.20 -36.68
C HIS A 80 -19.76 34.02 -36.55
N THR A 81 -18.93 33.89 -37.57
CA THR A 81 -17.74 33.04 -37.60
C THR A 81 -16.75 33.51 -36.53
N SER A 82 -16.88 33.01 -35.30
CA SER A 82 -15.74 32.89 -34.40
C SER A 82 -14.99 31.62 -34.78
N PHE A 83 -13.78 31.80 -35.31
CA PHE A 83 -12.79 30.77 -35.57
C PHE A 83 -12.44 30.01 -34.27
N CYS A 84 -13.27 29.07 -33.86
CA CYS A 84 -12.78 27.92 -33.10
C CYS A 84 -12.23 26.95 -34.14
N LYS A 85 -10.91 26.99 -34.35
CA LYS A 85 -10.21 25.86 -34.96
C LYS A 85 -10.59 24.64 -34.14
N THR A 86 -11.46 23.80 -34.68
CA THR A 86 -11.54 22.39 -34.30
C THR A 86 -10.20 21.78 -34.64
N THR A 87 -9.24 21.94 -33.73
CA THR A 87 -8.13 21.03 -33.63
C THR A 87 -8.81 19.69 -33.41
N ARG A 88 -8.76 18.79 -34.40
CA ARG A 88 -9.02 17.37 -34.15
C ARG A 88 -7.97 16.94 -33.15
N ILE A 89 -8.28 17.09 -31.87
CA ILE A 89 -7.51 16.48 -30.79
C ILE A 89 -7.88 15.01 -30.93
N ASN A 90 -6.89 14.19 -31.25
CA ASN A 90 -7.08 12.75 -31.28
C ASN A 90 -7.77 12.32 -29.98
N ASN A 91 -8.85 11.55 -30.09
CA ASN A 91 -9.54 10.87 -28.99
C ASN A 91 -8.66 9.79 -28.32
N SER A 92 -7.35 10.02 -28.19
CA SER A 92 -6.36 9.05 -27.70
C SER A 92 -6.01 9.22 -26.23
N PHE A 93 -6.64 10.16 -25.52
CA PHE A 93 -6.52 10.22 -24.06
C PHE A 93 -7.74 9.53 -23.47
N SER A 94 -7.64 8.21 -23.31
CA SER A 94 -8.48 7.51 -22.33
C SER A 94 -8.36 8.25 -21.00
N ASN A 95 -9.45 8.39 -20.23
CA ASN A 95 -9.46 9.15 -18.98
C ASN A 95 -8.42 8.60 -17.99
N ALA A 96 -7.18 9.11 -18.06
CA ALA A 96 -6.13 8.74 -17.15
C ALA A 96 -6.55 9.20 -15.75
N SER A 97 -6.66 8.24 -14.84
CA SER A 97 -6.97 8.53 -13.44
C SER A 97 -6.06 7.74 -12.54
N THR A 98 -5.64 8.39 -11.47
CA THR A 98 -4.84 7.79 -10.41
C THR A 98 -5.55 8.02 -9.08
N ASN A 99 -5.46 7.01 -8.22
CA ASN A 99 -5.94 7.05 -6.86
C ASN A 99 -4.78 6.76 -5.90
N PHE A 100 -4.68 7.56 -4.84
CA PHE A 100 -3.88 7.22 -3.68
C PHE A 100 -4.73 7.37 -2.42
N SER A 101 -4.71 6.37 -1.55
CA SER A 101 -5.54 6.41 -0.35
C SER A 101 -4.86 5.84 0.88
N LEU A 102 -5.13 6.47 2.02
CA LEU A 102 -4.52 6.12 3.30
C LEU A 102 -5.54 6.25 4.44
N SER A 103 -5.51 5.30 5.37
CA SER A 103 -6.30 5.37 6.60
C SER A 103 -5.60 6.29 7.59
N THR A 104 -6.18 7.45 7.89
CA THR A 104 -5.56 8.47 8.74
C THR A 104 -6.13 8.52 10.16
N LYS A 105 -6.99 7.56 10.52
CA LYS A 105 -7.67 7.53 11.82
C LYS A 105 -6.69 7.51 13.00
N GLU A 106 -5.73 6.59 13.00
CA GLU A 106 -4.74 6.48 14.08
C GLU A 106 -3.79 7.69 14.08
N PHE A 107 -3.47 8.19 12.90
CA PHE A 107 -2.61 9.37 12.75
C PHE A 107 -3.26 10.61 13.38
N THR A 108 -4.57 10.78 13.15
CA THR A 108 -5.33 11.91 13.70
C THR A 108 -5.62 11.80 15.20
N GLN A 109 -5.52 10.61 15.78
CA GLN A 109 -5.57 10.42 17.23
C GLN A 109 -4.29 10.92 17.91
N LYS A 110 -3.13 10.84 17.24
CA LYS A 110 -1.84 11.29 17.77
C LYS A 110 -1.53 12.75 17.39
N PHE A 111 -1.83 13.14 16.16
CA PHE A 111 -1.60 14.46 15.60
C PHE A 111 -2.94 15.06 15.16
N THR A 112 -3.36 16.17 15.76
CA THR A 112 -4.63 16.82 15.37
C THR A 112 -4.66 17.14 13.87
N ALA A 113 -5.83 17.14 13.23
CA ALA A 113 -5.94 17.40 11.78
C ALA A 113 -5.38 18.77 11.34
N THR A 114 -5.29 19.74 12.26
CA THR A 114 -4.69 21.06 12.04
C THR A 114 -3.18 21.11 12.29
N SER A 115 -2.53 19.97 12.61
CA SER A 115 -1.10 19.95 12.92
C SER A 115 -0.24 20.00 11.66
N ALA A 116 1.01 20.42 11.84
CA ALA A 116 2.00 20.45 10.76
C ALA A 116 2.32 19.04 10.22
N GLU A 117 2.29 18.03 11.09
CA GLU A 117 2.52 16.62 10.71
C GLU A 117 1.39 16.08 9.84
N TYR A 118 0.13 16.42 10.16
CA TYR A 118 -0.99 16.01 9.33
C TYR A 118 -0.93 16.69 7.97
N LYS A 119 -0.60 17.99 7.92
CA LYS A 119 -0.38 18.70 6.65
C LYS A 119 0.75 18.06 5.83
N SER A 120 1.90 17.79 6.46
CA SER A 120 3.05 17.13 5.83
C SER A 120 2.70 15.73 5.30
N LEU A 121 1.86 14.97 6.02
CA LEU A 121 1.35 13.70 5.53
C LEU A 121 0.56 13.90 4.23
N ILE A 122 -0.39 14.84 4.19
CA ILE A 122 -1.19 15.13 3.00
C ILE A 122 -0.30 15.57 1.82
N ASP A 123 0.69 16.45 2.06
CA ASP A 123 1.63 16.89 1.03
C ASP A 123 2.43 15.71 0.43
N LYS A 124 2.87 14.77 1.27
CA LYS A 124 3.55 13.54 0.82
C LYS A 124 2.61 12.61 0.06
N MET A 125 1.36 12.45 0.51
CA MET A 125 0.34 11.69 -0.22
C MET A 125 0.09 12.28 -1.61
N LEU A 126 0.06 13.61 -1.73
CA LEU A 126 -0.06 14.31 -3.01
C LEU A 126 1.15 14.09 -3.90
N GLN A 127 2.36 14.13 -3.35
CA GLN A 127 3.57 13.84 -4.12
C GLN A 127 3.57 12.41 -4.67
N VAL A 128 3.10 11.42 -3.90
CA VAL A 128 2.93 10.04 -4.39
C VAL A 128 1.91 9.99 -5.53
N LEU A 129 0.76 10.64 -5.36
CA LEU A 129 -0.29 10.72 -6.37
C LEU A 129 0.23 11.31 -7.69
N ASP A 130 0.94 12.44 -7.58
CA ASP A 130 1.49 13.14 -8.73
C ASP A 130 2.53 12.27 -9.44
N MET A 131 3.52 11.73 -8.72
CA MET A 131 4.58 10.92 -9.33
C MET A 131 4.06 9.59 -9.89
N PHE A 132 3.02 9.00 -9.29
CA PHE A 132 2.44 7.77 -9.82
C PHE A 132 1.71 8.03 -11.13
N TYR A 133 0.98 9.14 -11.22
CA TYR A 133 0.35 9.57 -12.47
C TYR A 133 1.41 9.81 -13.56
N GLU A 134 2.48 10.54 -13.26
CA GLU A 134 3.56 10.79 -14.24
C GLU A 134 4.30 9.49 -14.65
N ALA A 135 4.57 8.59 -13.70
CA ALA A 135 5.23 7.32 -13.98
C ALA A 135 4.33 6.33 -14.75
N GLY A 136 3.01 6.44 -14.59
CA GLY A 136 2.05 5.70 -15.40
C GLY A 136 2.06 6.12 -16.88
N GLU A 137 2.46 7.35 -17.19
CA GLU A 137 2.60 7.85 -18.57
C GLU A 137 4.01 7.63 -19.12
N ASN A 138 5.04 7.90 -18.32
CA ASN A 138 6.44 7.79 -18.70
C ASN A 138 7.28 7.20 -17.56
N TYR A 139 7.29 5.88 -17.50
CA TYR A 139 7.96 5.13 -16.45
C TYR A 139 9.48 5.39 -16.37
N ASN A 140 10.14 5.50 -17.52
CA ASN A 140 11.60 5.65 -17.59
C ASN A 140 12.09 6.94 -16.90
N ASP A 141 11.34 8.02 -17.03
CA ASP A 141 11.73 9.32 -16.49
C ASP A 141 11.31 9.51 -15.02
N TYR A 142 10.24 8.83 -14.58
CA TYR A 142 9.62 9.12 -13.27
C TYR A 142 9.67 7.98 -12.25
N SER A 143 10.03 6.75 -12.63
CA SER A 143 10.04 5.59 -11.72
C SER A 143 10.84 5.80 -10.43
N ILE A 144 12.05 6.36 -10.53
CA ILE A 144 12.90 6.63 -9.36
C ILE A 144 12.23 7.65 -8.42
N ASN A 145 11.64 8.72 -8.98
CA ASN A 145 10.97 9.75 -8.20
C ASN A 145 9.70 9.21 -7.51
N LEU A 146 8.95 8.35 -8.20
CA LEU A 146 7.82 7.62 -7.61
C LEU A 146 8.27 6.78 -6.42
N GLN A 147 9.32 5.97 -6.58
CA GLN A 147 9.82 5.13 -5.50
C GLN A 147 10.30 5.96 -4.30
N ILE A 148 10.94 7.11 -4.53
CA ILE A 148 11.37 8.04 -3.47
C ILE A 148 10.14 8.62 -2.75
N ALA A 149 9.14 9.10 -3.50
CA ALA A 149 7.92 9.68 -2.93
C ALA A 149 7.16 8.67 -2.06
N ILE A 150 7.03 7.42 -2.51
CA ILE A 150 6.38 6.36 -1.73
C ILE A 150 7.16 6.07 -0.46
N ARG A 151 8.50 5.92 -0.55
CA ARG A 151 9.33 5.66 0.63
C ARG A 151 9.21 6.77 1.64
N ASP A 152 9.29 8.03 1.20
CA ASP A 152 9.17 9.20 2.07
C ASP A 152 7.78 9.28 2.73
N CYS A 153 6.70 9.09 1.97
CA CYS A 153 5.34 9.08 2.49
C CYS A 153 5.11 7.96 3.51
N MET A 154 5.45 6.71 3.15
CA MET A 154 5.20 5.55 4.00
C MET A 154 6.11 5.52 5.22
N ALA A 155 7.38 5.91 5.08
CA ALA A 155 8.29 6.07 6.21
C ALA A 155 7.79 7.14 7.18
N PHE A 156 7.38 8.29 6.65
CA PHE A 156 6.81 9.37 7.47
C PHE A 156 5.55 8.91 8.19
N PHE A 157 4.63 8.24 7.51
CA PHE A 157 3.38 7.74 8.09
C PHE A 157 3.66 6.75 9.22
N ILE A 158 4.43 5.68 8.95
CA ILE A 158 4.62 4.61 9.92
C ILE A 158 5.48 5.08 11.11
N LYS A 159 6.57 5.83 10.87
CA LYS A 159 7.43 6.37 11.97
C LYS A 159 6.63 7.23 12.95
N ASN A 160 5.61 7.93 12.45
CA ASN A 160 4.76 8.77 13.29
C ASN A 160 3.67 7.96 14.01
N LEU A 161 3.31 6.76 13.55
CA LEU A 161 2.31 5.90 14.21
C LEU A 161 2.92 4.92 15.20
N THR A 162 4.02 4.27 14.84
CA THR A 162 4.61 3.19 15.62
C THR A 162 5.87 3.67 16.34
N ASP A 163 5.92 3.44 17.66
CA ASP A 163 7.18 3.49 18.37
C ASP A 163 7.92 2.18 18.07
N ILE A 164 8.97 2.22 17.24
CA ILE A 164 9.78 1.02 16.93
C ILE A 164 10.60 0.64 18.17
N LYS A 165 9.98 -0.14 19.07
CA LYS A 165 10.61 -0.63 20.31
C LYS A 165 11.15 -2.06 20.17
N SER A 166 10.67 -2.81 19.17
CA SER A 166 11.02 -4.22 18.95
C SER A 166 11.68 -4.42 17.59
N PRO A 167 12.81 -5.15 17.50
CA PRO A 167 13.48 -5.44 16.24
C PRO A 167 12.60 -6.20 15.22
N TYR A 168 11.60 -6.97 15.67
CA TYR A 168 10.63 -7.60 14.78
C TYR A 168 9.64 -6.60 14.16
N ASN A 169 9.31 -5.51 14.88
CA ASN A 169 8.49 -4.43 14.32
C ASN A 169 9.25 -3.70 13.21
N GLU A 170 10.59 -3.58 13.33
CA GLU A 170 11.44 -2.99 12.30
C GLU A 170 11.40 -3.79 10.99
N ILE A 171 11.46 -5.13 11.07
CA ILE A 171 11.32 -6.02 9.90
C ILE A 171 9.96 -5.81 9.22
N LEU A 172 8.87 -5.71 9.99
CA LEU A 172 7.54 -5.45 9.44
C LEU A 172 7.43 -4.06 8.82
N TYR A 173 8.06 -3.06 9.42
CA TYR A 173 8.12 -1.70 8.90
C TYR A 173 8.83 -1.67 7.54
N GLU A 174 10.04 -2.23 7.46
CA GLU A 174 10.82 -2.32 6.22
C GLU A 174 10.03 -3.05 5.13
N LEU A 175 9.39 -4.17 5.49
CA LEU A 175 8.54 -4.92 4.58
C LEU A 175 7.36 -4.09 4.09
N SER A 176 6.66 -3.39 4.99
CA SER A 176 5.48 -2.61 4.62
C SER A 176 5.83 -1.50 3.62
N VAL A 177 6.91 -0.77 3.88
CA VAL A 177 7.39 0.29 2.98
C VAL A 177 7.76 -0.29 1.60
N GLN A 178 8.60 -1.32 1.56
CA GLN A 178 9.06 -1.86 0.27
C GLN A 178 7.97 -2.61 -0.48
N SER A 179 6.99 -3.20 0.21
CA SER A 179 5.82 -3.80 -0.44
C SER A 179 4.98 -2.74 -1.15
N THR A 180 4.76 -1.58 -0.52
CA THR A 180 4.06 -0.46 -1.17
C THR A 180 4.86 0.07 -2.35
N VAL A 181 6.18 0.20 -2.22
CA VAL A 181 7.06 0.62 -3.34
C VAL A 181 6.92 -0.35 -4.51
N PHE A 182 7.10 -1.65 -4.28
CA PHE A 182 7.02 -2.67 -5.31
C PHE A 182 5.68 -2.63 -6.04
N LEU A 183 4.57 -2.61 -5.29
CA LEU A 183 3.22 -2.61 -5.83
C LEU A 183 2.93 -1.41 -6.75
N PHE A 184 3.31 -0.21 -6.32
CA PHE A 184 3.11 0.99 -7.13
C PHE A 184 4.08 1.04 -8.30
N ASP A 185 5.34 0.63 -8.12
CA ASP A 185 6.34 0.65 -9.19
C ASP A 185 5.97 -0.29 -10.34
N ILE A 186 5.57 -1.53 -10.03
CA ILE A 186 5.16 -2.50 -11.05
C ILE A 186 3.84 -2.09 -11.72
N LEU A 187 2.91 -1.49 -10.98
CA LEU A 187 1.65 -1.00 -11.54
C LEU A 187 1.88 0.18 -12.48
N ALA A 188 2.71 1.16 -12.09
CA ALA A 188 3.08 2.28 -12.95
C ALA A 188 3.80 1.80 -14.23
N PHE A 189 4.68 0.81 -14.10
CA PHE A 189 5.31 0.17 -15.24
C PHE A 189 4.26 -0.43 -16.20
N GLY A 190 3.32 -1.23 -15.67
CA GLY A 190 2.25 -1.82 -16.47
C GLY A 190 1.40 -0.77 -17.20
N LEU A 191 0.98 0.28 -16.49
CA LEU A 191 0.19 1.39 -17.06
C LEU A 191 0.93 2.10 -18.20
N SER A 192 2.25 2.30 -18.05
CA SER A 192 3.05 2.93 -19.11
C SER A 192 3.12 2.09 -20.39
N LYS A 193 3.06 0.76 -20.27
CA LYS A 193 3.01 -0.14 -21.43
C LYS A 193 1.63 -0.15 -22.08
N GLU A 194 0.56 -0.09 -21.29
CA GLU A 194 -0.80 0.10 -21.82
C GLU A 194 -0.89 1.40 -22.63
N ALA A 195 -0.38 2.52 -22.08
CA ALA A 195 -0.42 3.83 -22.75
C ALA A 195 0.30 3.84 -24.11
N ILE A 196 1.45 3.16 -24.21
CA ILE A 196 2.18 3.01 -25.49
C ILE A 196 1.36 2.18 -26.49
N ASN A 197 0.74 1.08 -26.02
CA ASN A 197 -0.02 0.18 -26.88
C ASN A 197 -1.37 0.75 -27.33
N GLU A 198 -2.03 1.61 -26.53
CA GLU A 198 -3.25 2.34 -26.94
C GLU A 198 -2.98 3.33 -28.09
N GLN A 199 -1.76 3.86 -28.20
CA GLN A 199 -1.34 4.74 -29.30
C GLN A 199 -1.05 3.97 -30.60
N SER A 200 -0.72 2.68 -30.51
CA SER A 200 -0.58 1.79 -31.66
C SER A 200 -1.92 1.12 -31.95
N SER A 201 -2.70 1.73 -32.84
CA SER A 201 -4.03 1.27 -33.25
C SER A 201 -4.03 -0.19 -33.75
N ASP A 202 -4.22 -1.15 -32.86
CA ASP A 202 -4.95 -2.40 -33.03
C ASP A 202 -4.63 -3.36 -31.87
N LYS A 203 -5.69 -3.73 -31.14
CA LYS A 203 -5.79 -4.95 -30.29
C LYS A 203 -4.97 -4.99 -28.99
N ALA A 204 -5.59 -4.52 -27.91
CA ALA A 204 -5.98 -5.32 -26.74
C ALA A 204 -6.21 -4.41 -25.53
N LYS A 205 -7.47 -4.19 -25.15
CA LYS A 205 -7.81 -3.68 -23.81
C LYS A 205 -7.66 -4.82 -22.81
N SER A 206 -6.44 -5.30 -22.58
CA SER A 206 -6.18 -6.21 -21.46
C SER A 206 -5.95 -5.37 -20.21
N SER A 207 -6.90 -5.34 -19.28
CA SER A 207 -6.69 -4.67 -18.00
C SER A 207 -5.60 -5.38 -17.21
N LEU A 208 -4.64 -4.64 -16.67
CA LEU A 208 -3.67 -5.18 -15.71
C LEU A 208 -4.37 -6.01 -14.61
N PRO A 209 -3.83 -7.20 -14.27
CA PRO A 209 -4.34 -8.02 -13.18
C PRO A 209 -4.29 -7.24 -11.87
N GLN A 210 -5.32 -7.41 -11.06
CA GLN A 210 -5.30 -6.89 -9.71
C GLN A 210 -4.15 -7.51 -8.92
N LEU A 211 -3.24 -6.68 -8.41
CA LEU A 211 -2.20 -7.09 -7.47
C LEU A 211 -2.78 -7.13 -6.06
N ASP A 212 -3.32 -8.27 -5.65
CA ASP A 212 -3.80 -8.48 -4.28
C ASP A 212 -2.86 -9.42 -3.51
N PHE A 213 -2.05 -8.84 -2.63
CA PHE A 213 -1.43 -9.62 -1.56
C PHE A 213 -2.48 -9.87 -0.50
N ASN A 214 -3.21 -10.99 -0.59
CA ASN A 214 -4.22 -11.37 0.39
C ASN A 214 -3.57 -11.78 1.73
N THR A 215 -3.05 -10.79 2.45
CA THR A 215 -2.47 -10.90 3.79
C THR A 215 -3.37 -10.30 4.86
N SER A 216 -4.53 -9.77 4.46
CA SER A 216 -5.51 -9.08 5.32
C SER A 216 -5.92 -9.87 6.56
N ARG A 217 -5.96 -11.22 6.48
CA ARG A 217 -6.22 -12.10 7.63
C ARG A 217 -5.03 -12.26 8.57
N LEU A 218 -3.81 -12.23 8.05
CA LEU A 218 -2.59 -12.35 8.84
C LEU A 218 -2.26 -11.00 9.51
N LEU A 219 -2.32 -9.89 8.80
CA LEU A 219 -2.00 -8.57 9.34
C LEU A 219 -2.92 -8.13 10.48
N LYS A 220 -4.22 -8.47 10.42
CA LYS A 220 -5.18 -8.23 11.51
C LYS A 220 -4.84 -8.96 12.82
N SER A 221 -3.93 -9.93 12.77
CA SER A 221 -3.50 -10.67 13.97
C SER A 221 -2.26 -10.09 14.62
N TRP A 222 -1.51 -9.18 13.97
CA TRP A 222 -0.29 -8.64 14.56
C TRP A 222 -0.58 -7.83 15.83
N ASP A 223 0.18 -8.08 16.89
CA ASP A 223 0.13 -7.34 18.14
C ASP A 223 1.56 -7.02 18.58
N GLU A 224 1.82 -5.73 18.74
CA GLU A 224 3.13 -5.21 19.11
C GLU A 224 3.58 -5.65 20.51
N ASN A 225 2.65 -6.12 21.36
CA ASN A 225 2.92 -6.60 22.71
C ASN A 225 3.14 -8.12 22.79
N TRP A 226 3.13 -8.81 21.64
CA TRP A 226 3.44 -10.23 21.62
C TRP A 226 4.85 -10.56 22.07
N THR A 227 5.01 -11.76 22.64
CA THR A 227 6.31 -12.35 22.92
C THR A 227 7.14 -12.46 21.65
N ASN A 228 8.47 -12.45 21.79
CA ASN A 228 9.38 -12.57 20.65
C ASN A 228 9.13 -13.88 19.87
N SER A 229 8.82 -14.97 20.57
CA SER A 229 8.45 -16.25 19.98
C SER A 229 7.20 -16.16 19.09
N LYS A 230 6.16 -15.43 19.50
CA LYS A 230 4.95 -15.22 18.68
C LYS A 230 5.23 -14.32 17.48
N LYS A 231 5.98 -13.23 17.68
CA LYS A 231 6.37 -12.31 16.60
C LYS A 231 7.22 -13.00 15.53
N SER A 232 8.18 -13.81 15.96
CA SER A 232 9.02 -14.62 15.07
C SER A 232 8.18 -15.61 14.25
N ASN A 233 7.34 -16.42 14.91
CA ASN A 233 6.45 -17.36 14.22
C ASN A 233 5.47 -16.68 13.24
N PHE A 234 4.99 -15.48 13.60
CA PHE A 234 4.17 -14.67 12.72
C PHE A 234 4.95 -14.25 11.46
N LEU A 235 6.13 -13.67 11.65
CA LEU A 235 6.99 -13.21 10.55
C LEU A 235 7.40 -14.34 9.61
N ASP A 236 7.69 -15.54 10.13
CA ASP A 236 7.95 -16.71 9.27
C ASP A 236 6.80 -17.00 8.32
N LYS A 237 5.58 -17.09 8.88
CA LYS A 237 4.37 -17.35 8.09
C LYS A 237 4.09 -16.21 7.12
N TYR A 238 4.25 -14.97 7.58
CA TYR A 238 3.96 -13.78 6.81
C TYR A 238 4.90 -13.65 5.59
N LEU A 239 6.22 -13.70 5.82
CA LEU A 239 7.24 -13.61 4.76
C LEU A 239 7.12 -14.76 3.76
N SER A 240 6.87 -15.99 4.24
CA SER A 240 6.67 -17.15 3.36
C SER A 240 5.42 -17.00 2.49
N ASN A 241 4.33 -16.47 3.05
CA ASN A 241 3.13 -16.20 2.27
C ASN A 241 3.35 -15.06 1.26
N MET A 242 4.10 -14.02 1.62
CA MET A 242 4.46 -12.94 0.71
C MET A 242 5.26 -13.45 -0.50
N LEU A 243 6.24 -14.33 -0.30
CA LEU A 243 6.98 -14.96 -1.41
C LEU A 243 6.03 -15.73 -2.34
N LYS A 244 5.17 -16.58 -1.77
CA LYS A 244 4.21 -17.37 -2.56
C LYS A 244 3.26 -16.48 -3.37
N GLN A 245 2.76 -15.39 -2.78
CA GLN A 245 1.89 -14.44 -3.49
C GLN A 245 2.66 -13.67 -4.57
N THR A 246 3.94 -13.37 -4.33
CA THR A 246 4.82 -12.76 -5.34
C THR A 246 4.96 -13.64 -6.56
N ASP A 247 5.17 -14.95 -6.38
CA ASP A 247 5.23 -15.90 -7.50
C ASP A 247 3.90 -16.02 -8.24
N ILE A 248 2.76 -16.07 -7.51
CA ILE A 248 1.42 -16.10 -8.13
C ILE A 248 1.21 -14.85 -8.99
N ASN A 249 1.49 -13.66 -8.44
CA ASN A 249 1.36 -12.40 -9.15
C ASN A 249 2.29 -12.32 -10.35
N PHE A 250 3.53 -12.83 -10.25
CA PHE A 250 4.46 -12.89 -11.37
C PHE A 250 3.90 -13.71 -12.52
N GLN A 251 3.39 -14.92 -12.23
CA GLN A 251 2.80 -15.77 -13.26
C GLN A 251 1.59 -15.09 -13.92
N LEU A 252 0.70 -14.48 -13.14
CA LEU A 252 -0.45 -13.74 -13.67
C LEU A 252 -0.02 -12.60 -14.60
N TRP A 253 0.98 -11.82 -14.19
CA TRP A 253 1.49 -10.72 -15.00
C TRP A 253 2.15 -11.22 -16.28
N MET A 254 2.97 -12.26 -16.22
CA MET A 254 3.63 -12.83 -17.39
C MET A 254 2.68 -13.49 -18.41
N THR A 255 1.45 -13.81 -18.02
CA THR A 255 0.42 -14.34 -18.94
C THR A 255 -0.32 -13.27 -19.75
N LEU A 256 -0.07 -11.98 -19.49
CA LEU A 256 -0.71 -10.90 -20.25
C LEU A 256 -0.09 -10.77 -21.65
N ASP A 257 -0.96 -10.72 -22.66
CA ASP A 257 -0.58 -10.40 -24.04
C ASP A 257 0.01 -8.98 -24.19
N LEU A 258 -0.13 -8.14 -23.16
CA LEU A 258 0.50 -6.82 -23.06
C LEU A 258 2.04 -6.89 -23.04
N PHE A 259 2.61 -8.00 -22.56
CA PHE A 259 4.05 -8.14 -22.32
C PHE A 259 4.67 -9.20 -23.23
N THR A 260 4.49 -9.05 -24.54
CA THR A 260 4.98 -10.02 -25.54
C THR A 260 6.44 -9.81 -25.92
N ASP A 261 6.97 -8.59 -25.77
CA ASP A 261 8.37 -8.33 -26.08
C ASP A 261 9.30 -8.79 -24.94
N LYS A 262 10.44 -9.37 -25.33
CA LYS A 262 11.41 -9.94 -24.40
C LYS A 262 12.01 -8.91 -23.44
N SER A 263 12.09 -7.64 -23.84
CA SER A 263 12.65 -6.60 -22.98
C SER A 263 11.74 -6.31 -21.80
N THR A 264 10.45 -6.12 -22.05
CA THR A 264 9.42 -5.91 -21.03
C THR A 264 9.29 -7.13 -20.12
N GLN A 265 9.31 -8.34 -20.67
CA GLN A 265 9.32 -9.58 -19.89
C GLN A 265 10.53 -9.67 -18.93
N ASN A 266 11.72 -9.33 -19.41
CA ASN A 266 12.92 -9.31 -18.57
C ASN A 266 12.82 -8.27 -17.45
N GLU A 267 12.24 -7.10 -17.75
CA GLU A 267 12.08 -6.03 -16.76
C GLU A 267 11.07 -6.40 -15.66
N ILE A 268 9.94 -7.00 -16.02
CA ILE A 268 8.98 -7.57 -15.05
C ILE A 268 9.69 -8.64 -14.21
N THR A 269 10.37 -9.59 -14.86
CA THR A 269 11.11 -10.66 -14.15
C THR A 269 12.09 -10.08 -13.15
N SER A 270 12.90 -9.10 -13.56
CA SER A 270 13.88 -8.44 -12.69
C SER A 270 13.23 -7.75 -11.49
N LYS A 271 12.07 -7.10 -11.67
CA LYS A 271 11.33 -6.45 -10.57
C LYS A 271 10.81 -7.46 -9.56
N PHE A 272 10.20 -8.54 -10.03
CA PHE A 272 9.69 -9.60 -9.16
C PHE A 272 10.82 -10.34 -8.45
N ASP A 273 11.93 -10.63 -9.14
CA ASP A 273 13.12 -11.24 -8.55
C ASP A 273 13.75 -10.34 -7.48
N GLY A 274 13.91 -9.05 -7.76
CA GLY A 274 14.43 -8.09 -6.78
C GLY A 274 13.55 -7.99 -5.52
N TYR A 275 12.23 -8.08 -5.67
CA TYR A 275 11.32 -8.11 -4.52
C TYR A 275 11.42 -9.43 -3.72
N LYS A 276 11.57 -10.57 -4.39
CA LYS A 276 11.83 -11.87 -3.72
C LYS A 276 13.15 -11.86 -2.96
N GLU A 277 14.21 -11.32 -3.55
CA GLU A 277 15.51 -11.15 -2.88
C GLU A 277 15.39 -10.28 -1.64
N PHE A 278 14.63 -9.19 -1.72
CA PHE A 278 14.34 -8.36 -0.55
C PHE A 278 13.62 -9.15 0.55
N ILE A 279 12.58 -9.94 0.23
CA ILE A 279 11.91 -10.78 1.23
C ILE A 279 12.87 -11.82 1.83
N ALA A 280 13.71 -12.46 1.01
CA ALA A 280 14.71 -13.41 1.48
C ALA A 280 15.73 -12.75 2.44
N SER A 281 16.13 -11.51 2.16
CA SER A 281 17.00 -10.74 3.05
C SER A 281 16.36 -10.48 4.43
N LEU A 282 15.05 -10.24 4.47
CA LEU A 282 14.31 -10.09 5.72
C LEU A 282 14.16 -11.42 6.47
N GLN A 283 14.00 -12.53 5.76
CA GLN A 283 14.03 -13.87 6.37
C GLN A 283 15.38 -14.15 7.02
N ALA A 284 16.49 -13.80 6.35
CA ALA A 284 17.83 -13.91 6.93
C ALA A 284 18.01 -12.99 8.15
N LYS A 285 17.57 -11.72 8.08
CA LYS A 285 17.58 -10.78 9.21
C LYS A 285 16.79 -11.32 10.41
N LYS A 286 15.63 -11.91 10.16
CA LYS A 286 14.82 -12.59 11.18
C LYS A 286 15.56 -13.79 11.79
N MET A 287 16.13 -14.68 10.99
CA MET A 287 16.85 -15.86 11.50
C MET A 287 18.03 -15.47 12.41
N LEU A 288 18.77 -14.42 12.03
CA LEU A 288 19.82 -13.85 12.87
C LEU A 288 19.25 -13.31 14.18
N LEU A 289 18.15 -12.56 14.12
CA LEU A 289 17.47 -12.04 15.31
C LEU A 289 17.02 -13.16 16.25
N ASP A 290 16.40 -14.22 15.71
CA ASP A 290 15.98 -15.39 16.49
C ASP A 290 17.15 -16.08 17.20
N SER A 291 18.31 -16.15 16.54
CA SER A 291 19.53 -16.75 17.12
C SER A 291 20.19 -15.88 18.19
N SER A 292 19.97 -14.56 18.13
CA SER A 292 20.56 -13.58 19.05
C SER A 292 19.76 -13.37 20.34
N LEU A 293 18.46 -13.66 20.30
CA LEU A 293 17.59 -13.50 21.45
C LEU A 293 17.68 -14.74 22.34
N PRO A 294 17.66 -14.57 23.68
CA PRO A 294 17.68 -15.70 24.59
C PRO A 294 16.52 -16.62 24.25
N ILE A 295 16.81 -17.91 24.07
CA ILE A 295 15.80 -18.95 23.87
C ILE A 295 14.83 -18.80 25.04
N GLU A 296 13.63 -18.24 24.79
CA GLU A 296 12.55 -18.30 25.77
C GLU A 296 12.48 -19.77 26.16
N PRO A 297 12.63 -20.13 27.45
CA PRO A 297 12.55 -21.51 27.85
C PRO A 297 11.22 -21.98 27.32
N LYS A 298 11.25 -22.87 26.31
CA LYS A 298 10.04 -23.55 25.82
C LYS A 298 9.36 -23.98 27.09
N GLN A 299 8.19 -23.41 27.42
CA GLN A 299 7.44 -23.87 28.57
C GLN A 299 7.30 -25.36 28.35
N SER A 300 8.12 -26.09 29.10
CA SER A 300 8.27 -27.49 28.91
C SER A 300 6.90 -28.03 29.27
N ILE A 301 6.32 -28.84 28.39
CA ILE A 301 5.14 -29.65 28.69
C ILE A 301 5.34 -30.44 30.01
N LYS A 302 6.56 -30.51 30.56
CA LYS A 302 6.89 -31.03 31.90
C LYS A 302 6.45 -30.18 33.10
N SER A 303 6.01 -28.92 32.97
CA SER A 303 5.49 -28.17 34.14
C SER A 303 4.06 -28.54 34.54
N HIS A 304 3.34 -29.35 33.74
CA HIS A 304 2.04 -29.91 34.10
C HIS A 304 2.11 -31.31 34.75
N ILE A 305 3.30 -31.94 34.80
CA ILE A 305 3.49 -33.23 35.49
C ILE A 305 4.09 -33.03 36.89
N ALA A 306 4.82 -31.94 37.13
CA ALA A 306 5.43 -31.65 38.43
C ALA A 306 4.44 -31.16 39.51
N SER A 307 3.21 -30.77 39.15
CA SER A 307 2.15 -30.43 40.10
C SER A 307 1.25 -31.61 40.48
N PHE A 308 1.43 -32.79 39.89
CA PHE A 308 0.71 -34.02 40.27
C PHE A 308 1.42 -34.87 41.33
N PHE A 309 2.71 -34.61 41.62
CA PHE A 309 3.50 -35.43 42.57
C PHE A 309 3.94 -34.70 43.87
N HIS A 310 3.37 -33.53 44.15
CA HIS A 310 3.67 -32.75 45.36
C HIS A 310 2.47 -32.45 46.29
N HIS A 311 1.49 -33.36 46.32
CA HIS A 311 0.64 -33.56 47.51
C HIS A 311 0.78 -35.01 47.99
N ARG A 312 1.75 -35.22 48.91
CA ARG A 312 1.91 -36.42 49.75
C ARG A 312 0.86 -36.40 50.89
N PRO A 313 0.71 -37.50 51.65
CA PRO A 313 1.49 -37.56 52.89
C PRO A 313 2.06 -38.93 53.27
N HIS A 314 3.24 -38.84 53.90
CA HIS A 314 3.80 -39.67 54.96
C HIS A 314 3.29 -41.10 55.18
N GLN A 315 4.20 -42.04 54.92
CA GLN A 315 4.34 -43.23 55.76
C GLN A 315 4.92 -42.81 57.12
N TYR A 316 4.24 -43.21 58.19
CA TYR A 316 4.86 -43.43 59.49
C TYR A 316 4.93 -44.95 59.69
N ASN A 317 6.14 -45.48 59.88
CA ASN A 317 6.34 -46.81 60.44
C ASN A 317 6.76 -46.63 61.90
N GLN A 318 6.11 -47.34 62.83
CA GLN A 318 6.78 -48.26 63.77
C GLN A 318 5.78 -48.95 64.73
N SER A 319 5.80 -50.28 64.66
CA SER A 319 5.79 -51.30 65.73
C SER A 319 5.00 -51.14 67.05
N GLU A 320 4.26 -52.22 67.33
CA GLU A 320 4.03 -52.90 68.63
C GLU A 320 3.14 -52.24 69.71
N SER A 321 2.00 -52.88 70.00
CA SER A 321 1.84 -53.83 71.13
C SER A 321 0.37 -53.98 71.57
N ASN A 322 0.11 -55.12 72.21
CA ASN A 322 -1.17 -55.66 72.64
C ASN A 322 -1.97 -54.76 73.59
N HIS A 323 -3.29 -54.75 73.49
CA HIS A 323 -4.22 -55.40 74.45
C HIS A 323 -5.64 -54.83 74.34
N ALA A 324 -6.58 -55.76 74.16
CA ALA A 324 -7.82 -55.96 74.93
C ALA A 324 -8.77 -54.79 75.26
N SER A 325 -10.06 -55.12 75.10
CA SER A 325 -11.22 -54.63 75.89
C SER A 325 -11.72 -53.23 75.53
N ASN A 326 -13.00 -52.88 75.58
CA ASN A 326 -14.33 -53.49 75.67
C ASN A 326 -15.25 -52.24 75.86
N THR A 327 -16.55 -52.37 75.64
CA THR A 327 -17.62 -51.47 76.17
C THR A 327 -17.79 -50.10 75.44
N MET A 328 -18.84 -49.84 74.65
CA MET A 328 -20.28 -49.60 74.95
C MET A 328 -20.59 -48.15 75.41
N ILE A 329 -21.75 -47.64 74.92
CA ILE A 329 -22.65 -46.60 75.49
C ILE A 329 -22.65 -45.18 74.85
N SER A 330 -23.74 -44.97 74.11
CA SER A 330 -24.72 -43.86 73.98
C SER A 330 -24.50 -42.40 74.46
N ASN A 331 -25.17 -41.54 73.69
CA ASN A 331 -25.99 -40.35 74.02
C ASN A 331 -25.41 -39.18 74.83
N LEU A 332 -25.64 -37.97 74.27
CA LEU A 332 -26.16 -36.71 74.86
C LEU A 332 -26.06 -35.67 73.72
N LYS A 333 -27.08 -34.96 73.23
CA LYS A 333 -28.40 -34.56 73.74
C LYS A 333 -29.35 -34.33 72.56
#